data_AF-A0A180ERE2-F1
#
_entry.id   AF-A0A180ERE2-F1
#
_cell.length_a   1.000
_cell.length_b   1.000
_cell.length_c   1.000
_cell.angle_alpha   90.00
_cell.angle_beta   90.00
_cell.angle_gamma   90.00
#
_symmetry.space_group_name_H-M   'P 1'
#
loop_
_entity.id
_entity.type
_entity.pdbx_description
1 polymer ?
#
loop_
_entity_poly.entity_id
_entity_poly.type
_entity_poly.pdbx_seq_one_letter_code
_entity_poly.pdbx_strand_id
1 'polypeptide(L)'
;MSIQLKRLGKKKIRRIDYELPPVQDLRGLLEAIVRQEVAKFNAKREEVQLMPFLTPGDIERQSQDGKVGFGDIANRNLAEVEQSIETALLAFKDGLFIVFHNDVELRSLEDPVTLTEDSELAFLRMTFLTGTFW
;
A
#
# COMPACT_ATOMS: atom_id res chain seq x y z
N MET A 1 -15.21 5.80 -8.04
CA MET A 1 -14.74 4.42 -8.23
C MET A 1 -14.25 3.85 -6.90
N SER A 2 -14.67 2.64 -6.54
CA SER A 2 -14.36 2.05 -5.24
C SER A 2 -13.48 0.82 -5.35
N ILE A 3 -12.26 0.86 -4.83
CA ILE A 3 -11.39 -0.31 -4.75
C ILE A 3 -11.66 -1.05 -3.43
N GLN A 4 -11.89 -2.35 -3.50
CA GLN A 4 -12.15 -3.17 -2.32
C GLN A 4 -10.92 -3.97 -1.92
N LEU A 5 -10.11 -3.42 -1.02
CA LEU A 5 -8.96 -4.15 -0.49
C LEU A 5 -9.40 -5.26 0.50
N LYS A 6 -9.61 -6.47 -0.02
CA LYS A 6 -9.93 -7.68 0.75
C LYS A 6 -8.66 -8.37 1.25
N ARG A 7 -8.24 -8.11 2.50
CA ARG A 7 -7.20 -8.92 3.17
C ARG A 7 -7.80 -10.21 3.73
N LEU A 8 -7.47 -11.36 3.13
CA LEU A 8 -7.85 -12.67 3.68
C LEU A 8 -7.14 -12.89 5.04
N GLY A 9 -7.90 -13.26 6.08
CA GLY A 9 -7.37 -13.56 7.42
C GLY A 9 -7.78 -12.62 8.56
N LYS A 10 -8.43 -11.48 8.29
CA LYS A 10 -9.11 -10.66 9.33
C LYS A 10 -10.56 -10.39 8.92
N LYS A 11 -11.50 -10.47 9.87
CA LYS A 11 -12.96 -10.26 9.67
C LYS A 11 -13.37 -8.91 9.07
N LYS A 12 -12.45 -7.97 8.83
CA LYS A 12 -12.76 -6.61 8.36
C LYS A 12 -12.19 -6.37 6.96
N ILE A 13 -13.06 -6.37 5.96
CA ILE A 13 -12.78 -5.87 4.61
C ILE A 13 -12.59 -4.36 4.70
N ARG A 14 -11.53 -3.82 4.09
CA ARG A 14 -11.31 -2.37 4.01
C ARG A 14 -11.65 -1.91 2.60
N ARG A 15 -12.69 -1.08 2.46
CA ARG A 15 -13.02 -0.40 1.21
C ARG A 15 -12.29 0.94 1.19
N ILE A 16 -11.60 1.21 0.09
CA ILE A 16 -10.87 2.45 -0.12
C ILE A 16 -11.26 2.95 -1.50
N ASP A 17 -11.79 4.16 -1.59
CA ASP A 17 -12.09 4.75 -2.88
C ASP A 17 -10.81 5.27 -3.53
N TYR A 18 -10.67 5.01 -4.82
CA TYR A 18 -9.51 5.42 -5.61
C TYR A 18 -10.01 6.08 -6.89
N GLU A 19 -9.27 7.11 -7.29
CA GLU A 19 -9.36 7.71 -8.61
C GLU A 19 -8.09 7.32 -9.36
N LEU A 20 -8.22 6.47 -10.37
CA LEU A 20 -7.12 6.06 -11.22
C LEU A 20 -7.34 6.55 -12.65
N PRO A 21 -6.27 6.86 -13.40
CA PRO A 21 -6.38 7.08 -14.82
C PRO A 21 -6.91 5.82 -15.54
N PRO A 22 -7.39 5.95 -16.78
CA PRO A 22 -7.75 4.79 -17.59
C PRO A 22 -6.52 3.90 -17.79
N VAL A 23 -6.69 2.61 -17.52
CA VAL A 23 -5.69 1.56 -17.70
C VAL A 23 -6.20 0.54 -18.71
N GLN A 24 -5.29 -0.17 -19.36
CA GLN A 24 -5.63 -1.16 -20.39
C GLN A 24 -5.45 -2.59 -19.90
N ASP A 25 -4.52 -2.81 -18.96
CA ASP A 25 -4.12 -4.11 -18.46
C ASP A 25 -3.79 -4.08 -16.97
N LEU A 26 -3.55 -5.26 -16.39
CA LEU A 26 -3.17 -5.41 -14.98
C LEU A 26 -1.85 -4.68 -14.66
N ARG A 27 -0.89 -4.67 -15.59
CA ARG A 27 0.37 -3.95 -15.40
C ARG A 27 0.11 -2.46 -15.14
N GLY A 28 -0.62 -1.80 -16.05
CA GLY A 28 -0.96 -0.39 -15.93
C GLY A 28 -1.76 -0.09 -14.67
N LEU A 29 -2.64 -1.02 -14.26
CA LEU A 29 -3.35 -0.94 -12.99
C LEU A 29 -2.40 -0.93 -11.78
N LEU A 30 -1.47 -1.88 -11.70
CA LEU A 30 -0.51 -1.97 -10.60
C LEU A 30 0.39 -0.75 -10.56
N GLU A 31 0.89 -0.29 -11.71
CA GLU A 31 1.70 0.92 -11.80
C GLU A 31 0.95 2.17 -11.29
N ALA A 32 -0.29 2.36 -11.70
CA ALA A 32 -1.10 3.51 -11.27
C ALA A 32 -1.37 3.50 -9.76
N ILE A 33 -1.71 2.33 -9.19
CA ILE A 33 -1.95 2.18 -7.75
C ILE A 33 -0.67 2.45 -6.96
N VAL A 34 0.46 1.87 -7.37
CA VAL A 34 1.73 2.05 -6.66
C VAL A 34 2.18 3.50 -6.69
N ARG A 35 2.08 4.19 -7.85
CA ARG A 35 2.39 5.63 -7.94
C ARG A 35 1.58 6.45 -6.94
N GLN A 36 0.27 6.18 -6.85
CA GLN A 36 -0.59 6.90 -5.93
C GLN A 36 -0.28 6.58 -4.46
N GLU A 37 0.03 5.32 -4.13
CA GLU A 37 0.38 4.93 -2.76
C GLU A 37 1.74 5.48 -2.31
N VAL A 38 2.74 5.50 -3.21
CA VAL A 38 4.03 6.12 -2.94
C VAL A 38 3.86 7.63 -2.73
N ALA A 39 3.06 8.30 -3.56
CA ALA A 39 2.76 9.72 -3.38
C ALA A 39 2.07 10.00 -2.03
N LYS A 40 1.04 9.22 -1.66
CA LYS A 40 0.36 9.34 -0.35
C LYS A 40 1.31 9.06 0.82
N PHE A 41 2.15 8.03 0.70
CA PHE A 41 3.12 7.66 1.73
C PHE A 41 4.15 8.77 1.95
N ASN A 42 4.72 9.31 0.88
CA ASN A 42 5.70 10.39 0.93
C ASN A 42 5.07 11.70 1.42
N ALA A 43 3.87 12.07 0.94
CA ALA A 43 3.19 13.30 1.39
C ALA A 43 2.85 13.28 2.90
N LYS A 44 2.33 12.15 3.41
CA LYS A 44 2.06 11.98 4.84
C LYS A 44 3.35 12.05 5.67
N ARG A 45 4.47 11.56 5.13
CA ARG A 45 5.78 11.66 5.77
C ARG A 45 6.27 13.10 5.80
N GLU A 46 6.14 13.84 4.71
CA GLU A 46 6.47 15.26 4.64
C GLU A 46 5.63 16.06 5.64
N GLU A 47 4.31 15.83 5.72
CA GLU A 47 3.44 16.45 6.72
C GLU A 47 3.92 16.16 8.16
N VAL A 48 4.23 14.90 8.49
CA VAL A 48 4.77 14.51 9.81
C VAL A 48 6.14 15.14 10.08
N GLN A 49 7.00 15.27 9.07
CA GLN A 49 8.30 15.94 9.17
C GLN A 49 8.19 17.47 9.28
N LEU A 50 7.09 18.06 8.81
CA LEU A 50 6.76 19.47 8.95
C LEU A 50 6.03 19.79 10.26
N MET A 51 5.45 18.78 10.93
CA MET A 51 4.85 18.89 12.27
C MET A 51 5.79 19.06 13.49
N PRO A 52 7.15 19.01 13.46
CA PRO A 52 7.97 19.20 14.66
C PRO A 52 8.20 20.68 15.02
N PHE A 53 7.26 21.57 14.72
CA PHE A 53 7.27 22.96 15.23
C PHE A 53 6.05 23.29 16.10
N LEU A 54 5.54 22.29 16.83
CA LEU A 54 4.55 22.52 17.88
C LEU A 54 5.26 22.86 19.20
N THR A 55 5.34 24.18 19.42
CA THR A 55 5.56 25.02 20.61
C THR A 55 6.54 24.62 21.74
N PRO A 56 7.29 25.59 22.32
CA PRO A 56 8.23 25.37 23.44
C PRO A 56 7.68 24.61 24.66
N GLY A 57 6.36 24.62 24.89
CA GLY A 57 5.72 23.97 26.04
C GLY A 57 5.77 22.44 26.03
N ASP A 58 5.92 21.80 24.87
CA ASP A 58 5.99 20.34 24.74
C ASP A 58 7.41 19.79 24.99
N ILE A 59 8.43 20.63 24.83
CA ILE A 59 9.85 20.31 25.08
C ILE A 59 10.11 20.14 26.59
N GLU A 60 9.54 21.02 27.42
CA GLU A 60 9.72 21.01 28.88
C GLU A 60 9.13 19.73 29.52
N ARG A 61 8.00 19.22 28.98
CA ARG A 61 7.36 17.99 29.47
C ARG A 61 8.11 16.72 29.13
N GLN A 62 8.75 16.65 27.95
CA GLN A 62 9.52 15.46 27.53
C GLN A 62 10.89 15.34 28.23
N SER A 63 11.40 16.44 28.82
CA SER A 63 12.66 16.42 29.58
C SER A 63 12.52 15.77 30.95
N GLN A 64 11.34 15.85 31.59
CA GLN A 64 11.13 15.37 32.96
C GLN A 64 10.99 13.84 33.10
N ASP A 65 10.61 13.13 32.03
CA ASP A 65 10.33 11.68 32.10
C ASP A 65 11.54 10.80 31.69
N GLY A 66 12.71 11.41 31.46
CA GLY A 66 13.97 10.70 31.15
C GLY A 66 13.96 9.89 29.84
N LYS A 67 12.89 9.98 29.05
CA LYS A 67 12.72 9.31 27.75
C LYS A 67 12.35 10.32 26.68
N VAL A 68 13.36 10.80 25.96
CA VAL A 68 13.14 11.39 24.63
C VAL A 68 13.09 10.24 23.63
N GLY A 69 11.99 9.49 23.65
CA GLY A 69 11.73 8.43 22.70
C GLY A 69 11.10 9.02 21.45
N PHE A 70 11.91 9.49 20.50
CA PHE A 70 11.48 9.56 19.09
C PHE A 70 11.34 8.11 18.60
N GLY A 71 10.24 7.46 18.97
CA GLY A 71 9.98 6.06 18.73
C GLY A 71 9.95 5.75 17.23
N ASP A 72 11.06 5.17 16.77
CA ASP A 72 11.19 4.31 15.59
C ASP A 72 10.79 4.90 14.23
N ILE A 73 11.66 5.77 13.70
CA ILE A 73 11.79 5.94 12.25
C ILE A 73 12.91 5.01 11.76
N ALA A 74 12.69 3.69 11.85
CA ALA A 74 13.67 2.69 11.40
C ALA A 74 13.89 2.69 9.87
N ASN A 75 13.11 3.47 9.11
CA ASN A 75 13.41 3.77 7.71
C ASN A 75 13.01 5.23 7.40
N ARG A 76 14.02 6.09 7.20
CA ARG A 76 13.87 7.53 6.91
C ARG A 76 13.77 7.82 5.41
N ASN A 77 13.93 6.81 4.56
CA ASN A 77 13.98 7.02 3.12
C ASN A 77 12.57 7.20 2.56
N LEU A 78 12.42 8.21 1.70
CA LEU A 78 11.27 8.32 0.82
C LEU A 78 11.19 7.06 -0.05
N ALA A 79 9.97 6.62 -0.33
CA ALA A 79 9.79 5.53 -1.28
C ALA A 79 10.07 6.07 -2.69
N GLU A 80 10.94 5.37 -3.43
CA GLU A 80 11.21 5.64 -4.84
C GLU A 80 10.11 4.95 -5.68
N VAL A 81 9.55 5.69 -6.63
CA VAL A 81 8.34 5.27 -7.36
C VAL A 81 8.64 4.08 -8.25
N GLU A 82 9.69 4.14 -9.04
CA GLU A 82 9.99 3.11 -10.04
C GLU A 82 10.45 1.81 -9.36
N GLN A 83 11.29 1.89 -8.33
CA GLN A 83 11.66 0.74 -7.51
C GLN A 83 10.44 0.09 -6.84
N SER A 84 9.48 0.88 -6.38
CA SER A 84 8.25 0.36 -5.77
C SER A 84 7.37 -0.34 -6.80
N ILE A 85 7.31 0.18 -8.04
CA ILE A 85 6.60 -0.44 -9.15
C ILE A 85 7.23 -1.79 -9.49
N GLU A 86 8.55 -1.83 -9.71
CA GLU A 86 9.28 -3.06 -10.02
C GLU A 86 9.05 -4.13 -8.94
N THR A 87 9.09 -3.72 -7.67
CA THR A 87 8.85 -4.61 -6.54
C THR A 87 7.42 -5.18 -6.56
N ALA A 88 6.41 -4.36 -6.87
CA ALA A 88 5.02 -4.80 -6.94
C ALA A 88 4.79 -5.77 -8.11
N LEU A 89 5.37 -5.49 -9.28
CA LEU A 89 5.28 -6.35 -10.46
C LEU A 89 5.97 -7.69 -10.21
N LEU A 90 7.14 -7.69 -9.57
CA LEU A 90 7.85 -8.91 -9.19
C LEU A 90 7.03 -9.72 -8.17
N ALA A 91 6.48 -9.07 -7.14
CA ALA A 91 5.66 -9.73 -6.14
C ALA A 91 4.39 -10.39 -6.73
N PHE A 92 3.80 -9.81 -7.77
CA PHE A 92 2.72 -10.43 -8.53
C PHE A 92 3.21 -11.69 -9.26
N LYS A 93 4.32 -11.58 -10.00
CA LYS A 93 4.93 -12.73 -10.71
C LYS A 93 5.32 -13.87 -9.76
N ASP A 94 5.78 -13.54 -8.56
CA ASP A 94 6.15 -14.49 -7.51
C ASP A 94 4.93 -15.08 -6.77
N GLY A 95 3.70 -14.65 -7.11
CA GLY A 95 2.47 -15.15 -6.49
C GLY A 95 2.30 -14.74 -5.03
N LEU A 96 2.94 -13.65 -4.59
CA LEU A 96 2.81 -13.15 -3.22
C LEU A 96 1.42 -12.58 -2.93
N PHE A 97 0.68 -12.22 -3.98
CA PHE A 97 -0.71 -11.82 -3.90
C PHE A 97 -1.45 -12.13 -5.21
N ILE A 98 -2.77 -12.19 -5.12
CA ILE A 98 -3.69 -12.42 -6.25
C ILE A 98 -4.57 -11.17 -6.42
N VAL A 99 -4.88 -10.81 -7.67
CA VAL A 99 -5.74 -9.67 -8.01
C VAL A 99 -7.02 -10.17 -8.65
N PHE A 100 -8.16 -9.63 -8.21
CA PHE A 100 -9.47 -9.86 -8.82
C PHE A 100 -10.04 -8.55 -9.32
N HIS A 101 -10.68 -8.59 -10.48
CA HIS A 101 -11.53 -7.54 -11.03
C HIS A 101 -12.94 -8.08 -11.23
N ASN A 102 -13.92 -7.51 -10.53
CA ASN A 102 -15.32 -7.97 -10.53
C ASN A 102 -15.45 -9.48 -10.30
N ASP A 103 -14.78 -9.98 -9.25
CA ASP A 103 -14.70 -11.40 -8.87
C ASP A 103 -14.02 -12.33 -9.91
N VAL A 104 -13.44 -11.78 -10.98
CA VAL A 104 -12.62 -12.52 -11.94
C VAL A 104 -11.14 -12.35 -11.60
N GLU A 105 -10.44 -13.46 -11.42
CA GLU A 105 -8.99 -13.50 -11.17
C GLU A 105 -8.21 -13.02 -12.41
N LEU A 106 -7.27 -12.09 -12.20
CA LEU A 106 -6.27 -11.69 -13.20
C LEU A 106 -4.99 -12.50 -12.98
N ARG A 107 -4.56 -13.22 -14.00
CA ARG A 107 -3.47 -14.21 -13.99
C ARG A 107 -2.21 -13.74 -14.68
N SER A 108 -2.32 -12.81 -15.62
CA SER A 108 -1.20 -12.23 -16.35
C SER A 108 -1.17 -10.71 -16.24
N LEU A 109 0.02 -10.14 -16.36
CA LEU A 109 0.20 -8.68 -16.36
C LEU A 109 -0.45 -8.01 -17.59
N GLU A 110 -0.60 -8.77 -18.67
CA GLU A 110 -1.22 -8.37 -19.93
C GLU A 110 -2.74 -8.60 -19.93
N ASP A 111 -3.31 -9.16 -18.85
CA ASP A 111 -4.75 -9.39 -18.79
C ASP A 111 -5.49 -8.06 -18.89
N PRO A 112 -6.47 -7.94 -19.81
CA PRO A 112 -7.13 -6.68 -20.07
C PRO A 112 -7.95 -6.25 -18.86
N VAL A 113 -7.78 -4.98 -18.49
CA VAL A 113 -8.54 -4.35 -17.41
C VAL A 113 -9.22 -3.12 -17.98
N THR A 114 -10.54 -3.07 -17.87
CA THR A 114 -11.32 -1.88 -18.19
C THR A 114 -12.05 -1.45 -16.92
N LEU A 115 -11.62 -0.33 -16.35
CA LEU A 115 -12.20 0.20 -15.12
C LEU A 115 -13.44 1.05 -15.46
N THR A 116 -14.52 0.81 -14.73
CA THR A 116 -15.73 1.65 -14.71
C THR A 116 -15.95 2.20 -13.30
N GLU A 117 -16.92 3.10 -13.11
CA GLU A 117 -17.21 3.68 -11.79
C GLU A 117 -17.63 2.62 -10.74
N ASP A 118 -18.25 1.53 -11.22
CA ASP A 118 -18.73 0.40 -10.43
C ASP A 118 -17.71 -0.75 -10.32
N SER A 119 -16.53 -0.64 -10.95
CA SER A 119 -15.51 -1.70 -10.90
C SER A 119 -15.06 -1.96 -9.46
N GLU A 120 -15.02 -3.25 -9.11
CA GLU A 120 -14.48 -3.74 -7.84
C GLU A 120 -13.13 -4.43 -8.09
N LEU A 121 -12.09 -3.98 -7.37
CA LEU A 121 -10.79 -4.63 -7.36
C LEU A 121 -10.49 -5.21 -5.98
N ALA A 122 -10.00 -6.44 -5.92
CA ALA A 122 -9.57 -7.08 -4.68
C ALA A 122 -8.15 -7.64 -4.76
N PHE A 123 -7.35 -7.40 -3.72
CA PHE A 123 -5.97 -7.90 -3.60
C PHE A 123 -5.85 -8.83 -2.40
N LEU A 124 -5.59 -10.11 -2.66
CA LEU A 124 -5.44 -11.12 -1.63
C LEU A 124 -3.98 -11.47 -1.46
N ARG A 125 -3.42 -11.19 -0.28
CA ARG A 125 -2.05 -11.59 0.06
C ARG A 125 -1.99 -13.09 0.33
N MET A 126 -1.04 -13.77 -0.31
CA MET A 126 -0.74 -15.17 -0.06
C MET A 126 0.21 -15.30 1.14
N THR A 127 0.08 -16.40 1.88
CA THR A 127 1.00 -16.78 2.95
C THR A 127 1.46 -18.19 2.66
N PHE A 128 2.78 -18.37 2.50
CA PHE A 128 3.35 -19.70 2.39
C PHE A 128 3.23 -20.40 3.74
N LEU A 129 2.57 -21.55 3.73
CA LEU A 129 2.49 -22.41 4.90
C LEU A 129 3.72 -23.32 4.87
N THR A 130 4.63 -23.13 5.82
CA THR A 130 5.71 -24.08 6.07
C THR A 130 5.20 -25.12 7.08
N GLY A 131 4.81 -26.30 6.60
CA GLY A 131 4.47 -27.41 7.50
C GLY A 131 5.73 -28.09 8.01
N THR A 132 5.93 -28.15 9.32
CA THR A 132 6.82 -29.16 9.92
C THR A 132 6.06 -30.47 10.02
N PHE A 133 6.30 -31.37 9.07
CA PHE A 133 6.07 -32.80 9.28
C PHE A 133 7.26 -33.32 10.11
N TRP A 134 7.02 -33.66 11.37
CA TRP A 134 7.93 -34.49 12.18
C TRP A 134 7.20 -35.81 12.49
#